data_AF-A0AA38PEF4-F1
#
_entry.id   AF-A0AA38PEF4-F1
#
_cell.length_a   1.000
_cell.length_b   1.000
_cell.length_c   1.000
_cell.angle_alpha   90.00
_cell.angle_beta   90.00
_cell.angle_gamma   90.00
#
_symmetry.space_group_name_H-M   'P 1'
#
loop_
_entity.id
_entity.type
_entity.pdbx_description
1 polymer ?
#
loop_
_entity_poly.entity_id
_entity_poly.type
_entity_poly.pdbx_seq_one_letter_code
_entity_poly.pdbx_strand_id
1 'polypeptide(L)'
;NGLLAQQQNAAFAAMTVNSTCTAGQDACIDGSFAQCTGSTFSMTPCSSGLSCFALPLLNSNGTSISCDTQADAEARIQATGVDGG
;
A
#
# COMPACT_ATOMS: atom_id res chain seq x y z
N ASN A 1 -8.17 5.44 -10.34
CA ASN A 1 -7.45 5.12 -9.09
C ASN A 1 -6.26 4.15 -9.26
N GLY A 2 -6.17 3.34 -10.32
CA GLY A 2 -5.05 2.39 -10.46
C GLY A 2 -3.67 3.04 -10.56
N LEU A 3 -3.52 4.14 -11.32
CA LEU A 3 -2.25 4.86 -11.41
C LEU A 3 -1.79 5.39 -10.04
N LEU A 4 -2.73 5.91 -9.24
CA LEU A 4 -2.44 6.34 -7.87
C LEU A 4 -1.99 5.16 -6.99
N ALA A 5 -2.62 4.00 -7.13
CA ALA A 5 -2.22 2.79 -6.43
C ALA A 5 -0.80 2.34 -6.83
N GLN A 6 -0.45 2.39 -8.11
CA GLN A 6 0.90 2.07 -8.60
C GLN A 6 1.95 3.02 -8.02
N GLN A 7 1.71 4.33 -8.11
CA GLN A 7 2.60 5.34 -7.55
C GLN A 7 2.81 5.19 -6.04
N GLN A 8 1.72 4.87 -5.33
CA GLN A 8 1.77 4.69 -3.88
C GLN A 8 2.54 3.42 -3.48
N ASN A 9 2.33 2.30 -4.17
CA ASN A 9 3.14 1.08 -3.97
C ASN A 9 4.63 1.29 -4.32
N ALA A 10 4.92 2.06 -5.38
CA ALA A 10 6.30 2.40 -5.73
C ALA A 10 6.97 3.28 -4.66
N ALA A 11 6.24 4.25 -4.10
CA ALA A 11 6.74 5.07 -2.99
C ALA A 11 7.01 4.22 -1.73
N PHE A 12 6.10 3.30 -1.41
CA PHE A 12 6.23 2.35 -0.30
C PHE A 12 7.47 1.46 -0.40
N ALA A 13 7.84 1.03 -1.61
CA ALA A 13 9.05 0.24 -1.83
C ALA A 13 10.36 0.98 -1.48
N ALA A 14 10.34 2.32 -1.43
CA ALA A 14 11.48 3.14 -1.03
C ALA A 14 11.47 3.50 0.47
N MET A 15 10.42 3.13 1.21
CA MET A 15 10.25 3.45 2.62
C MET A 15 10.85 2.36 3.52
N THR A 16 11.24 2.76 4.72
CA THR A 16 11.71 1.86 5.78
C THR A 16 11.01 2.22 7.08
N VAL A 17 11.07 1.35 8.09
CA VAL A 17 10.48 1.63 9.42
C VAL A 17 11.00 2.94 10.05
N ASN A 18 12.21 3.37 9.66
CA ASN A 18 12.86 4.59 10.15
C ASN A 18 12.53 5.83 9.29
N SER A 19 11.75 5.68 8.21
CA SER A 19 11.30 6.81 7.41
C SER A 19 10.45 7.75 8.27
N THR A 20 10.76 9.04 8.21
CA THR A 20 9.97 10.07 8.90
C THR A 20 8.56 10.09 8.34
N CYS A 21 7.56 10.14 9.22
CA CYS A 21 6.16 10.09 8.85
C CYS A 21 5.31 11.04 9.69
N THR A 22 4.10 11.31 9.21
CA THR A 22 3.10 12.09 9.96
C THR A 22 2.20 11.13 10.73
N ALA A 23 1.89 11.42 12.00
CA ALA A 23 0.99 10.60 12.79
C ALA A 23 -0.34 10.33 12.06
N GLY A 24 -0.74 9.06 11.99
CA GLY A 24 -1.93 8.61 11.25
C GLY A 24 -1.70 8.33 9.76
N GLN A 25 -0.47 8.53 9.26
CA GLN A 25 -0.09 8.08 7.92
C GLN A 25 0.09 6.56 7.91
N ASP A 26 -0.58 5.90 6.97
CA ASP A 26 -0.42 4.47 6.71
C ASP A 26 0.47 4.25 5.48
N ALA A 27 1.21 3.14 5.48
CA ALA A 27 2.11 2.73 4.41
C ALA A 27 2.21 1.20 4.34
N CYS A 28 2.86 0.70 3.28
CA CYS A 28 3.37 -0.66 3.23
C CYS A 28 4.89 -0.63 3.30
N ILE A 29 5.50 -1.36 4.22
CA ILE A 29 6.96 -1.39 4.37
C ILE A 29 7.35 -2.86 4.49
N ASP A 30 8.26 -3.30 3.62
CA ASP A 30 8.71 -4.70 3.55
C ASP A 30 7.53 -5.71 3.53
N GLY A 31 6.45 -5.36 2.81
CA GLY A 31 5.25 -6.18 2.70
C GLY A 31 4.35 -6.22 3.95
N SER A 32 4.72 -5.51 5.01
CA SER A 32 3.91 -5.36 6.23
C SER A 32 3.09 -4.06 6.20
N PHE A 33 1.94 -4.07 6.87
CA PHE A 33 1.19 -2.84 7.10
C PHE A 33 1.95 -1.97 8.09
N ALA A 34 2.17 -0.70 7.76
CA ALA A 34 2.91 0.23 8.59
C ALA A 34 2.02 1.43 8.92
N GLN A 35 1.83 1.71 10.21
CA GLN A 35 1.11 2.90 10.66
C GLN A 35 2.04 3.82 11.43
N CYS A 36 2.04 5.09 11.07
CA CYS A 36 2.83 6.09 11.76
C CYS A 36 2.21 6.45 13.12
N THR A 37 2.85 6.03 14.20
CA THR A 37 2.48 6.38 15.57
C THR A 37 3.43 7.45 16.09
N GLY A 38 3.16 8.71 15.77
CA GLY A 38 4.02 9.84 16.12
C GLY A 38 4.95 10.22 14.97
N SER A 39 6.21 9.77 15.03
CA SER A 39 7.27 10.12 14.06
C SER A 39 7.94 8.93 13.37
N THR A 40 7.59 7.70 13.75
CA THR A 40 8.11 6.45 13.18
C THR A 40 6.96 5.50 12.85
N PHE A 41 7.24 4.54 11.97
CA PHE A 41 6.26 3.53 11.59
C PHE A 41 6.26 2.36 12.56
N SER A 42 5.06 1.96 13.00
CA SER A 42 4.82 0.69 13.66
C SER A 42 4.35 -0.32 12.61
N MET A 43 5.08 -1.43 12.46
CA MET A 43 4.76 -2.46 11.48
C MET A 43 3.90 -3.56 12.09
N THR A 44 2.83 -3.91 11.39
CA THR A 44 1.97 -5.06 11.64
C THR A 44 2.08 -6.01 10.43
N PRO A 45 2.64 -7.22 10.61
CA PRO A 45 2.77 -8.15 9.50
C PRO A 45 1.40 -8.61 9.03
N CYS A 46 1.28 -8.80 7.71
CA CYS A 46 0.11 -9.45 7.12
C CYS A 46 0.08 -10.95 7.48
N SER A 47 -1.11 -11.56 7.41
CA SER A 47 -1.25 -13.02 7.53
C SER A 47 -0.39 -13.77 6.50
N SER A 48 -0.04 -15.02 6.79
CA SER A 48 0.82 -15.83 5.92
C SER A 48 0.30 -15.87 4.47
N GLY A 49 1.19 -15.59 3.51
CA GLY A 49 0.87 -15.59 2.08
C GLY A 49 0.24 -14.29 1.57
N LEU A 50 0.04 -13.30 2.45
CA LEU A 50 -0.40 -11.96 2.08
C LEU A 50 0.74 -10.95 2.22
N SER A 51 0.62 -9.84 1.52
CA SER A 51 1.49 -8.67 1.63
C SER A 51 0.66 -7.41 1.57
N CYS A 52 1.18 -6.34 2.15
CA CYS A 52 0.52 -5.04 2.15
C CYS A 52 0.64 -4.38 0.77
N PHE A 53 -0.49 -3.90 0.24
CA PHE A 53 -0.54 -3.14 -1.00
C PHE A 53 -1.48 -1.94 -0.87
N ALA A 54 -1.16 -0.85 -1.58
CA ALA A 54 -2.15 0.16 -1.93
C ALA A 54 -3.03 -0.37 -3.08
N LEU A 55 -4.34 -0.42 -2.85
CA LEU A 55 -5.34 -0.91 -3.80
C LEU A 55 -6.27 0.23 -4.23
N PRO A 56 -6.71 0.28 -5.49
CA PRO A 56 -7.67 1.28 -5.93
C PRO A 56 -9.04 1.08 -5.28
N LEU A 57 -9.65 2.16 -4.80
CA LEU A 57 -11.05 2.12 -4.37
C LEU A 57 -11.95 2.00 -5.61
N LEU A 58 -12.85 1.01 -5.62
CA LEU A 58 -13.77 0.76 -6.74
C LEU A 58 -14.97 1.71 -6.74
N ASN A 59 -15.51 2.01 -5.55
CA ASN A 59 -16.73 2.80 -5.39
C ASN A 59 -16.46 4.24 -4.92
N SER A 60 -15.20 4.67 -4.89
CA SER A 60 -14.79 5.98 -4.39
C SER A 60 -13.48 6.41 -5.03
N ASN A 61 -13.18 7.71 -5.02
CA ASN A 61 -11.88 8.21 -5.46
C ASN A 61 -10.79 7.88 -4.41
N GLY A 62 -9.60 7.51 -4.88
CA GLY A 62 -8.45 7.23 -4.02
C GLY A 62 -8.06 5.76 -3.95
N THR A 63 -7.21 5.45 -2.97
CA THR A 63 -6.67 4.12 -2.68
C THR A 63 -6.94 3.74 -1.24
N SER A 64 -6.89 2.45 -0.95
CA SER A 64 -6.90 1.89 0.39
C SER A 64 -5.71 0.97 0.56
N ILE A 65 -5.11 0.95 1.75
CA ILE A 65 -4.04 0.02 2.07
C ILE A 65 -4.65 -1.24 2.69
N SER A 66 -4.30 -2.41 2.16
CA SER A 66 -4.77 -3.70 2.70
C SER A 66 -3.74 -4.80 2.47
N CYS A 67 -3.76 -5.80 3.35
CA CYS A 67 -3.09 -7.07 3.09
C CYS A 67 -3.87 -7.85 2.04
N ASP A 68 -3.20 -8.27 0.98
CA ASP A 68 -3.77 -9.09 -0.08
C ASP A 68 -2.69 -9.99 -0.70
N THR A 69 -3.05 -10.83 -1.66
CA THR A 69 -2.07 -11.52 -2.50
C THR A 69 -1.56 -10.58 -3.59
N GLN A 70 -0.31 -10.75 -4.01
CA GLN A 70 0.24 -9.96 -5.11
C GLN A 70 -0.60 -10.08 -6.39
N ALA A 71 -1.05 -11.30 -6.71
CA ALA A 71 -1.86 -11.55 -7.90
C ALA A 71 -3.20 -10.80 -7.88
N ASP A 72 -3.88 -10.75 -6.73
CA ASP A 72 -5.14 -10.01 -6.58
C ASP A 72 -4.89 -8.49 -6.60
N ALA A 73 -3.83 -8.01 -5.95
CA ALA A 73 -3.45 -6.60 -6.00
C ALA A 73 -3.20 -6.12 -7.44
N GLU A 74 -2.43 -6.89 -8.22
CA GLU A 74 -2.15 -6.62 -9.63
C GLU A 74 -3.44 -6.67 -10.47
N ALA A 75 -4.27 -7.70 -10.29
CA ALA A 75 -5.53 -7.83 -11.00
C ALA A 75 -6.47 -6.64 -10.75
N ARG A 76 -6.59 -6.18 -9.49
CA ARG A 76 -7.42 -5.02 -9.12
C ARG A 76 -6.89 -3.72 -9.69
N ILE A 77 -5.56 -3.54 -9.73
CA ILE A 77 -4.94 -2.37 -10.36
C ILE A 77 -5.21 -2.37 -11.87
N GLN A 78 -4.95 -3.50 -12.55
CA GLN A 78 -5.19 -3.65 -13.98
C GLN A 78 -6.67 -3.48 -14.36
N ALA A 79 -7.60 -3.96 -13.53
CA ALA A 79 -9.04 -3.82 -13.74
C ALA A 79 -9.52 -2.36 -13.80
N THR A 80 -8.70 -1.40 -13.35
CA THR A 80 -9.00 0.03 -13.52
C THR A 80 -8.68 0.57 -14.92
N GLY A 81 -8.20 -0.26 -15.83
CA GLY A 81 -7.85 0.11 -17.20
C GLY A 81 -6.55 0.93 -17.31
N VAL A 82 -5.66 0.82 -16.31
CA VAL A 82 -4.33 1.43 -16.36
C VAL A 82 -3.31 0.40 -16.82
N ASP A 83 -2.49 0.74 -17.82
CA ASP A 83 -1.28 0.02 -18.17
C ASP A 83 -0.09 0.73 -17.50
N GLY A 84 0.60 0.05 -16.59
CA GLY A 84 1.94 0.41 -16.05
C GLY A 84 2.18 1.88 -15.66
N GLY A 85 2.19 2.16 -14.35
CA GLY A 85 2.55 3.45 -13.74
C GLY A 85 3.99 3.53 -13.24
#